data_AF-A0A2N7XND4-F1
#
_entry.id   AF-A0A2N7XND4-F1
#
_cell.length_a   1.000
_cell.length_b   1.000
_cell.length_c   1.000
_cell.angle_alpha   90.00
_cell.angle_beta   90.00
_cell.angle_gamma   90.00
#
_symmetry.space_group_name_H-M   'P 1'
#
loop_
_entity.id
_entity.type
_entity.pdbx_description
1 polymer ?
#
loop_
_entity_poly.entity_id
_entity_poly.type
_entity_poly.pdbx_seq_one_letter_code
_entity_poly.pdbx_strand_id
1 'polypeptide(L)'
;MNRPSLYVRDLVDRLDFSLFTVTQLSQILMDNGSYKGASDLDEAPQIDDLGESAIQSAIHLIADMARRDLHELVSDLEIPA
;
A
#
# COMPACT_ATOMS: atom_id res chain seq x y z
N MET A 1 -21.76 22.74 -10.66
CA MET A 1 -20.84 21.64 -10.26
C MET A 1 -20.92 21.50 -8.75
N ASN A 2 -21.53 20.42 -8.26
CA ASN A 2 -21.53 20.10 -6.83
C ASN A 2 -20.09 19.78 -6.41
N ARG A 3 -19.60 20.41 -5.35
CA ARG A 3 -18.33 20.02 -4.74
C ARG A 3 -18.51 18.62 -4.13
N PRO A 4 -17.51 17.73 -4.23
CA PRO A 4 -17.55 16.47 -3.49
C PRO A 4 -17.75 16.77 -2.00
N SER A 5 -18.51 15.92 -1.31
CA SER A 5 -18.66 16.05 0.15
C SER A 5 -17.27 15.94 0.80
N LEU A 6 -17.09 16.56 1.97
CA LEU A 6 -15.84 16.43 2.73
C LEU A 6 -15.50 14.95 2.95
N TYR A 7 -16.52 14.12 3.13
CA TYR A 7 -16.40 12.67 3.25
C TYR A 7 -15.76 11.99 2.03
N VAL A 8 -16.28 12.26 0.82
CA VAL A 8 -15.73 11.70 -0.42
C VAL A 8 -14.28 12.13 -0.61
N ARG A 9 -13.95 13.38 -0.26
CA ARG A 9 -12.57 13.86 -0.33
C ARG A 9 -11.65 13.11 0.62
N ASP A 10 -12.08 12.91 1.87
CA ASP A 10 -11.28 12.17 2.87
C ASP A 10 -11.05 10.70 2.43
N LEU A 11 -12.04 10.06 1.80
CA LEU A 11 -11.88 8.71 1.25
C LEU A 11 -10.86 8.66 0.10
N VAL A 12 -10.90 9.65 -0.82
CA VAL A 12 -9.92 9.73 -1.92
C VAL A 12 -8.51 9.94 -1.38
N ASP A 13 -8.33 10.89 -0.45
CA ASP A 13 -7.02 11.19 0.14
C ASP A 13 -6.45 9.97 0.89
N ARG A 14 -7.31 9.20 1.58
CA ARG A 14 -6.92 7.95 2.24
C ARG A 14 -6.57 6.84 1.24
N LEU A 15 -7.30 6.73 0.14
CA LEU A 15 -7.05 5.75 -0.90
C LEU A 15 -5.68 6.00 -1.55
N ASP A 16 -5.41 7.25 -1.94
CA ASP A 16 -4.13 7.66 -2.53
C ASP A 16 -2.97 7.38 -1.57
N PHE A 17 -3.12 7.74 -0.29
CA PHE A 17 -2.10 7.50 0.71
C PHE A 17 -1.84 6.00 0.93
N SER A 18 -2.90 5.19 0.94
CA SER A 18 -2.81 3.74 1.11
C SER A 18 -2.08 3.09 -0.07
N LEU A 19 -2.43 3.46 -1.30
CA LEU A 19 -1.78 2.96 -2.52
C LEU A 19 -0.31 3.38 -2.59
N PHE A 20 -0.01 4.63 -2.23
CA PHE A 20 1.37 5.11 -2.13
C PHE A 20 2.17 4.29 -1.12
N THR A 21 1.61 4.04 0.07
CA THR A 21 2.28 3.26 1.13
C THR A 21 2.54 1.82 0.69
N VAL A 22 1.55 1.16 0.06
CA VAL A 22 1.73 -0.19 -0.50
C VAL A 22 2.86 -0.23 -1.51
N THR A 23 2.95 0.78 -2.37
CA THR A 23 4.03 0.90 -3.38
C THR A 23 5.40 1.01 -2.71
N GLN A 24 5.54 1.88 -1.70
CA GLN A 24 6.81 2.06 -0.98
C GLN A 24 7.23 0.78 -0.25
N LEU A 25 6.31 0.13 0.46
CA LEU A 25 6.61 -1.12 1.18
C LEU A 25 6.97 -2.26 0.23
N SER A 26 6.30 -2.35 -0.92
CA SER A 26 6.62 -3.34 -1.95
C SER A 26 8.01 -3.11 -2.53
N GLN A 27 8.40 -1.84 -2.75
CA GLN A 27 9.74 -1.50 -3.22
C GLN A 27 10.81 -1.95 -2.22
N ILE A 28 10.60 -1.69 -0.92
CA ILE A 28 11.51 -2.14 0.14
C ILE A 28 11.71 -3.66 0.11
N LEU A 29 10.64 -4.44 -0.08
CA LEU A 29 10.75 -5.91 -0.18
C LEU A 29 11.49 -6.35 -1.46
N MET A 30 11.23 -5.72 -2.60
CA MET A 30 11.94 -6.03 -3.85
C MET A 30 13.42 -5.71 -3.74
N ASP A 31 13.76 -4.56 -3.17
CA ASP A 31 15.15 -4.17 -2.91
C ASP A 31 15.81 -5.17 -1.95
N ASN A 32 15.14 -5.54 -0.85
CA ASN A 32 15.66 -6.54 0.09
C ASN A 32 15.96 -7.89 -0.58
N GLY A 33 15.05 -8.38 -1.42
CA GLY A 33 15.24 -9.62 -2.17
C GLY A 33 16.40 -9.52 -3.19
N SER A 34 16.63 -8.35 -3.77
CA SER A 34 17.73 -8.12 -4.70
C SER A 34 19.11 -8.20 -4.02
N TYR A 35 19.22 -7.80 -2.75
CA TYR A 35 20.45 -7.90 -1.97
C TYR A 35 20.77 -9.35 -1.57
N LYS A 36 19.76 -10.16 -1.19
CA LYS A 36 19.94 -11.57 -0.79
C LYS A 36 20.54 -12.48 -1.87
N GLY A 37 20.61 -12.03 -3.12
CA GLY A 37 21.19 -12.76 -4.26
C GLY A 37 22.56 -12.25 -4.73
N ALA A 38 23.11 -11.19 -4.14
CA ALA A 38 24.36 -10.57 -4.57
C ALA A 38 25.53 -11.07 -3.72
N SER A 39 26.53 -11.73 -4.31
CA SER A 39 27.62 -12.38 -3.57
C SER A 39 28.70 -11.45 -2.99
N ASP A 40 28.47 -10.14 -2.92
CA ASP A 40 29.49 -9.16 -2.56
C ASP A 40 29.37 -8.70 -1.10
N LEU A 41 30.49 -8.76 -0.38
CA LEU A 41 30.64 -8.60 1.08
C LEU A 41 30.35 -7.19 1.64
N ASP A 42 29.81 -6.27 0.83
CA ASP A 42 29.41 -4.90 1.20
C ASP A 42 27.86 -4.74 1.26
N GLU A 43 27.14 -5.81 1.59
CA GLU A 43 25.68 -5.81 1.63
C GLU A 43 25.11 -4.79 2.63
N ALA A 44 24.19 -3.96 2.14
CA ALA A 44 23.30 -3.16 2.97
C ALA A 44 22.54 -4.06 3.97
N PRO A 45 22.18 -3.55 5.16
CA PRO A 45 21.46 -4.34 6.16
C PRO A 45 20.19 -4.94 5.55
N GLN A 46 20.12 -6.27 5.53
CA GLN A 46 18.97 -7.02 5.04
C GLN A 46 17.89 -7.14 6.12
N ILE A 47 16.64 -7.07 5.69
CA ILE A 47 15.47 -7.40 6.48
C ILE A 47 15.42 -8.92 6.61
N ASP A 48 15.31 -9.38 7.86
CA ASP A 48 15.12 -10.79 8.16
C ASP A 48 13.73 -11.28 7.75
N ASP A 49 13.52 -12.60 7.78
CA ASP A 49 12.26 -13.20 7.34
C ASP A 49 11.06 -12.72 8.19
N LEU A 50 11.28 -12.40 9.46
CA LEU A 50 10.26 -11.85 10.34
C LEU A 50 9.86 -10.43 9.90
N GLY A 51 10.84 -9.58 9.60
CA GLY A 51 10.62 -8.23 9.10
C GLY A 51 9.95 -8.23 7.72
N GLU A 52 10.34 -9.15 6.83
CA GLU A 52 9.67 -9.32 5.53
C GLU A 52 8.20 -9.71 5.71
N SER A 53 7.93 -10.69 6.57
CA SER A 53 6.57 -11.13 6.89
C SER A 53 5.72 -10.02 7.51
N ALA A 54 6.31 -9.19 8.37
CA ALA A 54 5.65 -8.02 8.96
C ALA A 54 5.28 -6.99 7.88
N ILE A 55 6.18 -6.69 6.95
CA ILE A 55 5.92 -5.76 5.84
C ILE A 55 4.85 -6.30 4.90
N GLN A 56 4.90 -7.59 4.55
CA GLN A 56 3.87 -8.24 3.73
C GLN A 56 2.49 -8.17 4.41
N SER A 57 2.44 -8.41 5.72
CA SER A 57 1.22 -8.30 6.52
C SER A 57 0.68 -6.86 6.55
N ALA A 58 1.57 -5.87 6.67
CA ALA A 58 1.21 -4.46 6.61
C ALA A 58 0.65 -4.07 5.23
N ILE A 59 1.28 -4.52 4.14
CA ILE A 59 0.77 -4.33 2.77
C ILE A 59 -0.64 -4.90 2.65
N HIS A 60 -0.86 -6.13 3.14
CA HIS A 60 -2.18 -6.77 3.06
C HIS A 60 -3.25 -5.98 3.81
N LEU A 61 -2.97 -5.54 5.04
CA LEU A 61 -3.90 -4.76 5.84
C LEU A 61 -4.24 -3.41 5.18
N ILE A 62 -3.23 -2.71 4.66
CA ILE A 62 -3.43 -1.43 3.97
C ILE A 62 -4.21 -1.61 2.67
N ALA A 63 -3.91 -2.66 1.89
CA ALA A 63 -4.65 -2.98 0.68
C ALA A 63 -6.14 -3.29 0.97
N ASP A 64 -6.42 -3.98 2.08
CA ASP A 64 -7.79 -4.25 2.51
C ASP A 64 -8.53 -2.98 2.95
N MET A 65 -7.84 -2.04 3.61
CA MET A 65 -8.40 -0.73 3.94
C MET A 65 -8.70 0.07 2.67
N ALA A 66 -7.75 0.14 1.74
CA ALA A 66 -7.91 0.81 0.44
C ALA A 66 -9.10 0.24 -0.35
N ARG A 67 -9.25 -1.09 -0.35
CA ARG A 67 -10.37 -1.77 -1.00
C ARG A 67 -11.72 -1.37 -0.40
N ARG A 68 -11.81 -1.24 0.92
CA ARG A 68 -13.05 -0.78 1.59
C ARG A 68 -13.37 0.67 1.23
N ASP A 69 -12.38 1.55 1.30
CA ASP A 69 -12.55 2.97 0.96
C ASP A 69 -12.98 3.13 -0.51
N LEU A 70 -12.42 2.32 -1.42
CA LEU A 70 -12.83 2.29 -2.83
C LEU A 70 -14.26 1.80 -3.01
N HIS A 71 -14.67 0.72 -2.34
CA HIS A 71 -16.05 0.23 -2.41
C HIS A 71 -17.06 1.29 -1.94
N GLU A 72 -16.71 2.04 -0.91
CA GLU A 72 -17.53 3.12 -0.39
C GLU A 72 -17.63 4.29 -1.38
N LEU A 73 -16.50 4.69 -1.96
CA LEU A 73 -16.44 5.67 -3.05
C LEU A 73 -17.30 5.27 -4.26
N VAL A 74 -17.22 4.01 -4.70
CA VAL A 74 -18.02 3.49 -5.82
C VAL A 74 -19.52 3.55 -5.50
N SER A 75 -19.89 3.21 -4.27
CA SER A 75 -21.28 3.27 -3.80
C SER A 75 -21.81 4.71 -3.75
N ASP A 76 -21.02 5.64 -3.22
CA ASP A 76 -21.36 7.06 -3.12
C ASP A 76 -21.46 7.74 -4.49
N LEU A 77 -20.66 7.29 -5.47
CA LEU A 77 -20.65 7.83 -6.83
C LEU A 77 -21.70 7.19 -7.75
N GLU A 78 -22.54 6.28 -7.23
CA GLU A 78 -23.53 5.49 -7.99
C GLU A 78 -22.93 4.80 -9.23
N ILE A 79 -21.63 4.44 -9.18
CA ILE A 79 -20.97 3.74 -10.27
C ILE A 79 -21.43 2.28 -10.20
N PRO A 80 -22.08 1.73 -11.25
CA PRO A 80 -22.52 0.35 -11.24
C PRO A 80 -21.33 -0.61 -11.09
N ALA A 81 -21.50 -1.61 -10.22
CA ALA A 81 -20.51 -2.63 -9.91
C ALA A 81 -20.17 -3.54 -11.09
#